data_AF-A0A4P2PZ25-F1
#
_entry.id   AF-A0A4P2PZ25-F1
#
_cell.length_a   1.000
_cell.length_b   1.000
_cell.length_c   1.000
_cell.angle_alpha   90.00
_cell.angle_beta   90.00
_cell.angle_gamma   90.00
#
_symmetry.space_group_name_H-M   'P 1'
#
loop_
_entity.id
_entity.type
_entity.pdbx_description
1 polymer ?
#
loop_
_entity_poly.entity_id
_entity_poly.type
_entity_poly.pdbx_seq_one_letter_code
_entity_poly.pdbx_strand_id
1 'polypeptide(L)' 'MFVDVGRPARPVYDVLLRRGVIVQPFGNLPTGLRVTVGTERENQRFLERLSAVLR' A
#
# COMPACT_ATOMS: atom_id res chain seq x y z
N MET A 1 -5.33 -2.30 8.05
CA MET A 1 -6.09 -2.61 6.84
C MET A 1 -5.29 -3.56 5.96
N PHE A 2 -5.93 -4.60 5.44
CA PHE A 2 -5.35 -5.49 4.42
C PHE A 2 -5.79 -5.00 3.04
N VAL A 3 -4.86 -5.00 2.07
CA VAL A 3 -5.14 -4.64 0.68
C VAL A 3 -4.48 -5.66 -0.23
N ASP A 4 -5.27 -6.30 -1.08
CA ASP A 4 -4.75 -7.06 -2.22
C ASP A 4 -4.60 -6.11 -3.40
N VAL A 5 -3.38 -6.00 -3.93
CA VAL A 5 -3.06 -5.12 -5.06
C VAL A 5 -3.10 -5.83 -6.42
N GLY A 6 -3.34 -7.16 -6.45
CA GLY A 6 -3.44 -7.95 -7.67
C GLY A 6 -2.16 -8.01 -8.52
N ARG A 7 -1.04 -7.50 -7.99
CA ARG A 7 0.30 -7.50 -8.60
C ARG A 7 1.36 -7.71 -7.51
N PRO A 8 2.63 -7.99 -7.84
CA PRO A 8 3.65 -8.19 -6.82
C PRO A 8 3.68 -7.03 -5.81
N ALA A 9 3.57 -7.35 -4.51
CA ALA A 9 3.48 -6.38 -3.43
C ALA A 9 4.78 -5.60 -3.23
N ARG A 10 5.92 -6.19 -3.60
CA ARG A 10 7.27 -5.63 -3.37
C ARG A 10 7.53 -4.35 -4.20
N PRO A 11 7.29 -4.33 -5.53
CA PRO A 11 7.34 -3.10 -6.32
C PRO A 11 6.38 -2.01 -5.82
N VAL A 12 5.15 -2.40 -5.41
CA VAL A 12 4.15 -1.45 -4.90
C VAL A 12 4.61 -0.86 -3.56
N TYR A 13 5.15 -1.68 -2.66
CA TYR A 13 5.78 -1.25 -1.42
C TYR A 13 6.88 -0.22 -1.67
N ASP A 14 7.81 -0.48 -2.60
CA ASP A 14 8.93 0.45 -2.86
C ASP A 14 8.44 1.81 -3.37
N VAL A 15 7.41 1.84 -4.23
CA VAL A 15 6.83 3.09 -4.75
C VAL A 15 6.08 3.84 -3.64
N LEU A 16 5.32 3.13 -2.82
CA LEU A 16 4.59 3.73 -1.68
C LEU A 16 5.56 4.29 -0.63
N LEU A 17 6.64 3.58 -0.34
CA LEU A 17 7.70 4.03 0.56
C LEU A 17 8.33 5.35 0.09
N ARG A 18 8.67 5.44 -1.21
CA ARG A 18 9.17 6.68 -1.83
C ARG A 18 8.17 7.84 -1.79
N ARG A 19 6.87 7.54 -1.70
CA ARG A 19 5.78 8.54 -1.57
C ARG A 19 5.46 8.91 -0.12
N GLY A 20 6.23 8.39 0.85
CA GLY A 20 6.05 8.65 2.29
C GLY A 20 4.92 7.84 2.91
N VAL A 21 4.56 6.71 2.31
CA VAL A 21 3.56 5.78 2.84
C VAL A 21 4.27 4.53 3.33
N ILE A 22 4.18 4.24 4.62
CA ILE A 22 4.74 3.04 5.23
C ILE A 22 3.69 1.92 5.15
N VAL A 23 3.93 0.93 4.30
CA VAL A 23 3.15 -0.32 4.22
C VAL A 23 4.06 -1.50 4.46
N GLN A 24 3.50 -2.65 4.80
CA GLN A 24 4.27 -3.86 5.04
C GLN A 24 3.78 -5.00 4.13
N PRO A 25 4.63 -5.56 3.25
CA PRO A 25 4.24 -6.71 2.44
C PRO A 25 4.07 -7.95 3.31
N PHE A 26 3.08 -8.77 2.96
CA PHE A 26 2.91 -10.08 3.58
C PHE A 26 3.87 -11.09 2.93
N GLY A 27 4.73 -11.72 3.73
CA GLY A 27 5.68 -12.72 3.22
C GLY A 27 5.01 -13.95 2.62
N ASN A 28 3.79 -14.28 3.07
CA ASN A 28 2.98 -15.41 2.62
C ASN A 28 1.94 -15.05 1.55
N LEU A 29 1.71 -13.76 1.27
CA LEU A 29 0.75 -13.29 0.26
C LEU A 29 1.49 -12.37 -0.73
N PRO A 30 1.87 -12.87 -1.91
CA PRO A 30 2.74 -12.15 -2.85
C PRO A 30 2.12 -10.85 -3.39
N THR A 31 0.79 -10.70 -3.30
CA THR A 31 0.03 -9.51 -3.70
C THR A 31 -0.57 -8.75 -2.50
N GLY A 32 -0.33 -9.23 -1.28
CA GLY A 32 -0.92 -8.66 -0.06
C GLY A 32 -0.05 -7.58 0.56
N LEU A 33 -0.67 -6.43 0.87
CA LEU A 33 -0.07 -5.35 1.65
C LEU A 33 -0.85 -5.12 2.95
N ARG A 34 -0.12 -4.97 4.05
CA ARG A 34 -0.63 -4.49 5.33
C ARG A 34 -0.40 -2.99 5.43
N VAL A 35 -1.49 -2.27 5.68
CA VAL A 35 -1.48 -0.81 5.87
C VAL A 35 -1.86 -0.53 7.32
N THR A 36 -1.05 0.26 8.01
CA THR A 36 -1.42 0.78 9.34
C THR A 36 -2.57 1.77 9.16
N VAL A 37 -3.67 1.58 9.88
CA VAL A 37 -4.82 2.49 9.82
C VAL A 37 -4.51 3.71 10.66
N GLY A 38 -4.50 4.88 10.02
CA GLY A 38 -4.38 6.17 10.69
C GLY A 38 -5.73 6.87 10.81
N THR A 39 -5.68 8.19 10.87
CA THR A 39 -6.85 9.07 10.74
C THR A 39 -7.50 8.94 9.36
N GLU A 40 -8.76 9.35 9.23
CA GLU A 40 -9.48 9.31 7.96
C GLU A 40 -8.75 10.07 6.84
N ARG A 41 -8.17 11.24 7.15
CA ARG A 41 -7.33 12.01 6.22
C ARG A 41 -6.09 11.26 5.75
N GLU A 42 -5.41 10.56 6.65
CA GLU A 42 -4.23 9.75 6.30
C GLU A 42 -4.61 8.56 5.42
N ASN A 43 -5.73 7.91 5.74
CA ASN A 43 -6.26 6.80 4.95
C ASN A 43 -6.68 7.26 3.54
N GLN A 44 -7.29 8.44 3.43
CA GLN A 44 -7.68 8.99 2.13
C GLN A 44 -6.46 9.36 1.28
N ARG A 45 -5.45 9.99 1.88
CA ARG A 45 -4.17 10.26 1.21
C ARG A 45 -3.48 8.96 0.79
N PHE A 46 -3.56 7.90 1.60
CA PHE A 46 -3.06 6.57 1.22
C PHE A 46 -3.76 6.04 -0.03
N LEU A 47 -5.09 6.06 -0.06
CA LEU A 47 -5.89 5.56 -1.18
C LEU A 47 -5.60 6.32 -2.48
N GLU A 48 -5.47 7.65 -2.42
CA GLU A 48 -5.07 8.46 -3.58
C GLU A 48 -3.69 8.05 -4.12
N ARG A 49 -2.71 7.88 -3.23
CA ARG A 49 -1.35 7.47 -3.62
C ARG A 49 -1.34 6.06 -4.16
N LEU A 50 -2.10 5.14 -3.58
CA LEU A 50 -2.24 3.77 -4.03
C LEU A 50 -2.87 3.71 -5.43
N SER A 51 -3.96 4.43 -5.66
CA SER A 51 -4.61 4.53 -6.98
C SER A 51 -3.63 5.04 -8.05
N ALA A 52 -2.80 6.02 -7.71
CA ALA A 52 -1.76 6.52 -8.60
C ALA A 52 -0.54 5.58 -8.80
N VAL A 53 -0.44 4.46 -8.06
CA VAL A 53 0.54 3.38 -8.32
C VAL A 53 -0.10 2.24 -9.11
N LEU A 54 -1.39 2.00 -8.90
CA LEU A 54 -2.14 0.90 -9.54
C LEU A 54 -2.70 1.25 -10.92
N ARG A 55 -2.69 2.52 -11.32
CA ARG A 55 -2.92 2.93 -12.72
C ARG A 55 -1.99 2.22 -13.71
#